data_AF-A0A817YRH2-F1
#
_entry.id   AF-A0A817YRH2-F1
#
_cell.length_a   1.000
_cell.length_b   1.000
_cell.length_c   1.000
_cell.angle_alpha   90.00
_cell.angle_beta   90.00
_cell.angle_gamma   90.00
#
_symmetry.space_group_name_H-M   'P 1'
#
loop_
_entity.id
_entity.type
_entity.pdbx_description
1 polymer ?
#
loop_
_entity_poly.entity_id
_entity_poly.type
_entity_poly.pdbx_seq_one_letter_code
_entity_poly.pdbx_strand_id
1 'polypeptide(L)'
;MTFTDSKTCSFESDDALKEEQLFNAIESNNVTVVQNFTKNELQRLCNVRRLFPSEWSSPDHEKQTAYQRACLLGHTDIVQCILNAGIPPDQKFSGGDSRNTMRGAFLFACQARSMSTITVLL
;
A
#
# COMPACT_ATOMS: atom_id res chain seq x y z
N MET A 1 -7.65 -5.83 -44.65
CA MET A 1 -6.44 -6.61 -44.31
C MET A 1 -5.54 -5.70 -43.49
N THR A 2 -5.63 -5.79 -42.17
CA THR A 2 -4.82 -5.03 -41.20
C THR A 2 -4.86 -5.79 -39.88
N PHE A 3 -3.70 -6.07 -39.30
CA PHE A 3 -3.53 -6.65 -37.96
C PHE A 3 -3.20 -5.53 -36.97
N THR A 4 -3.79 -5.56 -35.77
CA THR A 4 -3.33 -4.98 -34.47
C THR A 4 -4.55 -4.91 -33.52
N ASP A 5 -4.50 -5.30 -32.26
CA ASP A 5 -3.50 -6.11 -31.57
C ASP A 5 -4.16 -6.85 -30.39
N SER A 6 -4.17 -8.19 -30.38
CA SER A 6 -5.03 -8.99 -29.49
C SER A 6 -4.39 -9.30 -28.13
N LYS A 7 -3.47 -8.46 -27.64
CA LYS A 7 -2.44 -8.89 -26.66
C LYS A 7 -2.23 -8.00 -25.42
N THR A 8 -3.18 -7.12 -25.10
CA THR A 8 -3.14 -6.26 -23.90
C THR A 8 -3.97 -6.78 -22.72
N CYS A 9 -5.18 -7.28 -22.96
CA CYS A 9 -6.16 -7.60 -21.90
C CYS A 9 -5.71 -8.65 -20.87
N SER A 10 -4.71 -9.47 -21.16
CA SER A 10 -4.27 -10.56 -20.28
C SER A 10 -3.24 -10.16 -19.22
N PHE A 11 -2.68 -8.94 -19.27
CA PHE A 11 -1.66 -8.49 -18.31
C PHE A 11 -2.25 -7.59 -17.20
N GLU A 12 -3.23 -6.75 -17.55
CA GLU A 12 -3.86 -5.81 -16.61
C GLU A 12 -4.78 -6.53 -15.60
N SER A 13 -5.39 -7.66 -15.99
CA SER A 13 -6.29 -8.44 -15.13
C SER A 13 -5.58 -9.11 -13.96
N ASP A 14 -4.33 -9.56 -14.13
CA ASP A 14 -3.57 -10.28 -13.09
C ASP A 14 -3.03 -9.32 -12.04
N ASP A 15 -2.48 -8.17 -12.44
CA ASP A 15 -1.97 -7.17 -11.50
C ASP A 15 -3.12 -6.48 -10.73
N ALA A 16 -4.30 -6.29 -11.33
CA ALA A 16 -5.50 -5.81 -10.63
C ALA A 16 -6.02 -6.82 -9.58
N LEU A 17 -6.06 -8.11 -9.91
CA LEU A 17 -6.42 -9.17 -8.97
C LEU A 17 -5.42 -9.25 -7.80
N LYS A 18 -4.12 -9.07 -8.09
CA LYS A 18 -3.05 -9.02 -7.08
C LYS A 18 -3.11 -7.76 -6.20
N GLU A 19 -3.45 -6.61 -6.76
CA GLU A 19 -3.74 -5.39 -5.99
C GLU A 19 -4.88 -5.63 -4.99
N GLU A 20 -6.00 -6.18 -5.46
CA GLU A 20 -7.13 -6.49 -4.59
C GLU A 20 -6.75 -7.49 -3.50
N GLN A 21 -6.04 -8.57 -3.84
CA GLN A 21 -5.55 -9.55 -2.87
C GLN A 21 -4.62 -8.91 -1.82
N LEU A 22 -3.72 -8.01 -2.23
CA LEU A 22 -2.80 -7.32 -1.32
C LEU A 22 -3.56 -6.40 -0.36
N PHE A 23 -4.46 -5.55 -0.85
CA PHE A 23 -5.25 -4.68 0.02
C PHE A 23 -6.19 -5.48 0.93
N ASN A 24 -6.85 -6.52 0.43
CA ASN A 24 -7.73 -7.36 1.24
C ASN A 24 -6.95 -8.14 2.32
N ALA A 25 -5.71 -8.56 2.03
CA ALA A 25 -4.80 -9.13 3.02
C ALA A 25 -4.36 -8.11 4.08
N ILE A 26 -4.16 -6.84 3.70
CA ILE A 26 -3.82 -5.77 4.63
C ILE A 26 -4.99 -5.44 5.56
N GLU A 27 -6.22 -5.29 5.05
CA GLU A 27 -7.41 -5.05 5.87
C GLU A 27 -7.69 -6.20 6.85
N SER A 28 -7.38 -7.45 6.47
CA SER A 28 -7.59 -8.64 7.30
C SER A 28 -6.38 -9.05 8.16
N ASN A 29 -5.30 -8.25 8.17
CA ASN A 29 -4.02 -8.55 8.81
C ASN A 29 -3.41 -9.93 8.43
N ASN A 30 -3.68 -10.40 7.20
CA ASN A 30 -3.27 -11.71 6.72
C ASN A 30 -1.83 -11.67 6.17
N VAL A 31 -0.86 -11.67 7.08
CA VAL A 31 0.58 -11.63 6.74
C VAL A 31 1.00 -12.80 5.83
N THR A 32 0.38 -13.98 5.95
CA THR A 32 0.67 -15.15 5.11
C THR A 32 0.38 -14.89 3.63
N VAL A 33 -0.70 -14.16 3.31
CA VAL A 33 -0.99 -13.77 1.93
C VAL A 33 0.01 -12.71 1.44
N VAL A 34 0.39 -11.75 2.29
CA VAL A 34 1.43 -10.74 1.95
C VAL A 34 2.79 -11.39 1.67
N GLN A 35 3.16 -12.45 2.41
CA GLN A 35 4.41 -13.19 2.23
C GLN A 35 4.48 -14.01 0.94
N ASN A 36 3.34 -14.31 0.30
CA ASN A 36 3.30 -15.05 -0.97
C ASN A 36 3.62 -14.17 -2.19
N PHE A 37 3.60 -12.84 -2.06
CA PHE A 37 4.01 -11.93 -3.14
C PHE A 37 5.53 -11.87 -3.27
N THR A 38 6.05 -11.87 -4.50
CA THR A 38 7.48 -11.63 -4.72
C THR A 38 7.85 -10.18 -4.41
N LYS A 39 9.14 -9.92 -4.11
CA LYS A 39 9.63 -8.56 -3.85
C LYS A 39 9.29 -7.57 -4.97
N ASN A 40 9.36 -8.04 -6.23
CA ASN A 40 9.04 -7.23 -7.41
C ASN A 40 7.55 -6.88 -7.50
N GLU A 41 6.66 -7.78 -7.08
CA GLU A 41 5.22 -7.51 -7.01
C GLU A 41 4.90 -6.55 -5.87
N LEU A 42 5.44 -6.76 -4.66
CA LEU A 42 5.28 -5.81 -3.54
C LEU A 42 5.77 -4.41 -3.91
N GLN A 43 6.95 -4.29 -4.54
CA GLN A 43 7.48 -3.01 -5.05
C GLN A 43 6.55 -2.34 -6.06
N ARG A 44 5.90 -3.08 -6.96
CA ARG A 44 4.93 -2.52 -7.92
C ARG A 44 3.63 -2.12 -7.24
N LEU A 45 3.00 -3.06 -6.55
CA LEU A 45 1.67 -2.92 -5.95
C LEU A 45 1.65 -1.86 -4.82
N CYS A 46 2.73 -1.71 -4.06
CA CYS A 46 2.82 -0.66 -3.03
C CYS A 46 2.97 0.77 -3.59
N ASN A 47 3.17 0.96 -4.91
CA ASN A 47 3.03 2.27 -5.54
C ASN A 47 1.57 2.59 -5.93
N VAL A 48 0.70 1.59 -6.04
CA VAL A 48 -0.71 1.74 -6.37
C VAL A 48 -1.50 2.23 -5.14
N ARG A 49 -2.64 2.90 -5.36
CA ARG A 49 -3.44 3.52 -4.31
C ARG A 49 -4.92 3.20 -4.45
N ARG A 50 -5.51 2.79 -3.35
CA ARG A 50 -6.95 2.60 -3.19
C ARG A 50 -7.53 3.76 -2.39
N LEU A 51 -8.79 4.09 -2.65
CA LEU A 51 -9.52 5.10 -1.91
C LEU A 51 -10.08 4.46 -0.62
N PHE A 52 -9.79 5.05 0.53
CA PHE A 52 -10.33 4.66 1.83
C PHE A 52 -11.06 5.84 2.47
N PRO A 53 -12.01 5.62 3.39
CA PRO A 53 -12.44 6.66 4.33
C PRO A 53 -11.22 7.22 5.07
N SER A 54 -11.19 8.54 5.32
CA SER A 54 -10.07 9.14 6.04
C SER A 54 -10.29 9.14 7.55
N GLU A 55 -9.21 8.89 8.29
CA GLU A 55 -9.18 8.93 9.76
C GLU A 55 -8.93 10.36 10.31
N TRP A 56 -9.20 11.41 9.50
CA TRP A 56 -9.07 12.82 9.90
C TRP A 56 -10.40 13.56 9.74
N SER A 57 -10.46 14.77 10.28
CA SER A 57 -11.61 15.67 10.15
C SER A 57 -11.88 16.20 8.74
N SER A 58 -10.96 16.00 7.78
CA SER A 58 -11.17 16.25 6.34
C SER A 58 -9.96 15.75 5.51
N PRO A 59 -10.15 15.37 4.23
CA PRO A 59 -11.42 15.12 3.53
C PRO A 59 -12.06 13.77 3.93
N ASP A 60 -13.32 13.52 3.56
CA ASP A 60 -14.05 12.29 3.89
C ASP A 60 -13.33 11.00 3.45
N HIS A 61 -12.58 11.06 2.35
CA HIS A 61 -11.86 9.93 1.76
C HIS A 61 -10.46 10.34 1.29
N GLU A 62 -9.50 9.43 1.41
CA GLU A 62 -8.10 9.64 1.04
C GLU A 62 -7.54 8.47 0.23
N LYS A 63 -6.52 8.77 -0.60
CA LYS A 63 -5.84 7.78 -1.45
C LYS A 63 -4.59 7.27 -0.72
N GLN A 64 -4.65 6.08 -0.14
CA GLN A 64 -3.54 5.43 0.58
C GLN A 64 -2.89 4.35 -0.28
N THR A 65 -1.58 4.16 -0.18
CA THR A 65 -0.91 2.95 -0.68
C THR A 65 -1.08 1.79 0.30
N ALA A 66 -0.86 0.56 -0.18
CA ALA A 66 -0.78 -0.64 0.65
C ALA A 66 0.09 -0.45 1.90
N TYR A 67 1.27 0.17 1.75
CA TYR A 67 2.19 0.42 2.85
C TYR A 67 1.69 1.48 3.84
N GLN A 68 1.11 2.58 3.36
CA GLN A 68 0.48 3.59 4.22
C GLN A 68 -0.69 2.99 5.03
N ARG A 69 -1.52 2.15 4.39
CA ARG A 69 -2.66 1.47 5.03
C ARG A 69 -2.19 0.47 6.10
N ALA A 70 -1.19 -0.36 5.80
CA ALA A 70 -0.60 -1.28 6.78
C ALA A 70 -0.02 -0.54 8.01
N CYS A 71 0.55 0.65 7.82
CA CYS A 71 1.02 1.49 8.92
C CYS A 71 -0.12 2.11 9.73
N LEU A 72 -1.20 2.55 9.07
CA LEU A 72 -2.41 3.10 9.72
C LEU A 72 -3.14 2.05 10.59
N LEU A 73 -3.14 0.80 10.15
CA LEU A 73 -3.73 -0.31 10.90
C LEU A 73 -2.77 -0.89 11.96
N GLY A 74 -1.51 -0.42 12.02
CA GLY A 74 -0.50 -0.90 12.97
C GLY A 74 -0.01 -2.34 12.71
N HIS A 75 -0.24 -2.87 11.49
CA HIS A 75 0.03 -4.25 11.10
C HIS A 75 1.55 -4.49 10.90
N THR A 76 2.27 -4.55 12.03
CA THR A 76 3.74 -4.46 12.10
C THR A 76 4.45 -5.57 11.30
N ASP A 77 3.96 -6.81 11.34
CA ASP A 77 4.54 -7.93 10.59
C ASP A 77 4.40 -7.73 9.06
N ILE A 78 3.27 -7.17 8.62
CA ILE A 78 3.03 -6.77 7.22
C ILE A 78 3.95 -5.62 6.83
N VAL A 79 4.12 -4.60 7.68
CA VAL A 79 5.05 -3.49 7.47
C VAL A 79 6.50 -4.01 7.34
N GLN A 80 6.92 -4.99 8.14
CA GLN A 80 8.21 -5.66 7.99
C GLN A 80 8.32 -6.50 6.71
N CYS A 81 7.26 -7.20 6.29
CA CYS A 81 7.27 -7.90 4.99
C CYS A 81 7.46 -6.93 3.81
N ILE A 82 6.82 -5.75 3.87
CA ILE A 82 6.94 -4.70 2.85
C ILE A 82 8.34 -4.06 2.87
N LEU A 83 8.90 -3.74 4.04
CA LEU A 83 10.29 -3.27 4.18
C LEU A 83 11.29 -4.30 3.63
N ASN A 84 11.09 -5.59 3.93
CA ASN A 84 11.93 -6.68 3.43
C ASN A 84 11.86 -6.86 1.90
N ALA A 85 10.86 -6.29 1.23
CA ALA A 85 10.81 -6.20 -0.23
C ALA A 85 11.72 -5.08 -0.81
N GLY A 86 12.35 -4.25 0.02
CA GLY A 86 13.22 -3.14 -0.40
C GLY A 86 12.49 -1.81 -0.60
N ILE A 87 11.27 -1.68 -0.07
CA ILE A 87 10.51 -0.42 -0.02
C ILE A 87 11.06 0.41 1.17
N PRO A 88 11.55 1.65 0.97
CA PRO A 88 12.17 2.41 2.05
C PRO A 88 11.13 3.02 3.00
N PRO A 89 11.43 3.13 4.32
CA PRO A 89 10.49 3.60 5.33
C PRO A 89 10.05 5.06 5.13
N ASP A 90 10.91 5.89 4.53
CA ASP A 90 10.64 7.29 4.22
C ASP A 90 9.99 7.50 2.84
N GLN A 91 9.62 6.43 2.11
CA GLN A 91 9.14 6.54 0.73
C GLN A 91 8.00 7.56 0.60
N LYS A 92 8.27 8.62 -0.15
CA LYS A 92 7.33 9.72 -0.39
C LYS A 92 6.33 9.35 -1.46
N PHE A 93 5.32 8.56 -1.09
CA PHE A 93 4.10 8.49 -1.86
C PHE A 93 3.47 9.89 -1.88
N SER A 94 3.32 10.47 -3.08
CA SER A 94 2.77 11.80 -3.36
C SER A 94 1.27 11.90 -3.02
N GLY A 95 0.95 11.80 -1.73
CA GLY A 95 -0.40 11.51 -1.22
C GLY A 95 -1.45 12.60 -1.43
N GLY A 96 -2.68 12.15 -1.66
CA GLY A 96 -3.89 12.98 -1.71
C GLY A 96 -4.02 13.90 -2.94
N ASP A 97 -5.23 14.38 -3.18
CA ASP A 97 -5.49 15.48 -4.12
C ASP A 97 -5.15 16.84 -3.47
N SER A 98 -4.95 16.87 -2.15
CA SER A 98 -4.39 17.98 -1.38
C SER A 98 -2.86 18.00 -1.47
N ARG A 99 -2.33 18.81 -2.39
CA ARG A 99 -0.88 19.00 -2.67
C ARG A 99 0.01 19.35 -1.46
N ASN A 100 -0.56 19.72 -0.33
CA ASN A 100 0.16 20.24 0.85
C ASN A 100 0.48 19.17 1.91
N THR A 101 -0.01 17.93 1.80
CA THR A 101 0.09 16.93 2.89
C THR A 101 0.71 15.61 2.42
N MET A 102 1.98 15.65 2.00
CA MET A 102 2.79 14.43 1.84
C MET A 102 2.98 13.72 3.20
N ARG A 103 2.07 12.80 3.53
CA ARG A 103 2.18 11.94 4.72
C ARG A 103 2.96 10.66 4.39
N GLY A 104 4.17 10.54 4.92
CA GLY A 104 4.92 9.28 4.92
C GLY A 104 4.29 8.23 5.84
N ALA A 105 4.70 6.96 5.67
CA ALA A 105 4.25 5.82 6.47
C ALA A 105 4.33 6.07 7.99
N PHE A 106 5.40 6.75 8.44
CA PHE A 106 5.61 7.14 9.84
C PHE A 106 4.42 7.89 10.46
N LEU A 107 3.81 8.85 9.75
CA LEU A 107 2.69 9.62 10.30
C LEU A 107 1.42 8.78 10.43
N PHE A 108 1.22 7.81 9.53
CA PHE A 108 0.14 6.82 9.66
C PHE A 108 0.38 5.86 10.84
N ALA A 109 1.63 5.45 11.10
CA ALA A 109 1.97 4.68 12.31
C ALA A 109 1.76 5.48 13.62
N CYS A 110 2.03 6.79 13.60
CA CYS A 110 1.69 7.69 14.71
C CYS A 110 0.16 7.82 14.90
N GLN A 111 -0.62 7.95 13.82
CA GLN A 111 -2.09 7.93 13.85
C GLN A 111 -2.63 6.62 14.45
N ALA A 112 -2.04 5.48 14.07
CA ALA A 112 -2.36 4.16 14.61
C ALA A 112 -2.01 3.99 16.10
N ARG A 113 -1.17 4.88 16.66
CA ARG A 113 -0.61 4.81 18.02
C ARG A 113 0.20 3.52 18.27
N SER A 114 0.60 2.83 17.21
CA SER A 114 1.30 1.56 17.26
C SER A 114 2.80 1.77 17.48
N MET A 115 3.23 1.72 18.74
CA MET A 115 4.64 1.88 19.10
C MET A 115 5.55 0.85 18.40
N SER A 116 5.06 -0.37 18.19
CA SER A 116 5.79 -1.41 17.44
C SER A 116 6.03 -1.00 15.98
N THR A 117 5.00 -0.48 15.31
CA THR A 117 5.12 -0.01 13.92
C THR A 117 5.98 1.25 13.83
N ILE A 118 5.86 2.19 14.78
CA ILE A 118 6.71 3.38 14.85
C ILE A 118 8.19 2.99 15.02
N THR A 119 8.49 2.03 15.89
CA THR A 119 9.86 1.52 16.12
C THR A 119 10.45 0.83 14.89
N VAL A 120 9.61 0.24 14.04
CA VAL A 120 10.01 -0.40 12.77
C VAL A 120 10.29 0.62 11.65
N LEU A 121 9.95 1.90 11.84
CA LEU A 121 10.12 2.99 10.88
C LEU A 121 11.19 4.01 11.31
N LEU A 122 12.05 3.66 12.28
CA LEU A 122 13.12 4.48 12.87
C LEU A 122 14.49 3.82 12.70
#